data_AF-A0AAN7J027-F1
#
_entry.id   AF-A0AAN7J027-F1
#
_cell.length_a   1.000
_cell.length_b   1.000
_cell.length_c   1.000
_cell.angle_alpha   90.00
_cell.angle_beta   90.00
_cell.angle_gamma   90.00
#
_symmetry.space_group_name_H-M   'P 1'
#
loop_
_entity.id
_entity.type
_entity.pdbx_description
1 polymer ?
#
loop_
_entity_poly.entity_id
_entity_poly.type
_entity_poly.pdbx_seq_one_letter_code
_entity_poly.pdbx_strand_id
1 'polypeptide(L)'
;MERYVFKRRSDGIYIINVGKTWEKLQLAARVIVAIENKQDIIVQSARPYGQKAVLKFAQYTGAHAIAGRHTPGTFTNQLQTSFSEPRLLILTDPRTDHQPIKEAALGNIPTIAFCDTDSPMWYVDIGIPANNEEKYSIGYLFWLLAMMVLQMRGTIRPGSR
;
A
#
# COMPACT_ATOMS: atom_id res chain seq x y z
N MET A 1 5.73 3.13 -15.47
CA MET A 1 4.43 3.72 -15.07
C MET A 1 3.72 4.47 -16.19
N GLU A 2 4.34 4.64 -17.36
CA GLU A 2 3.82 5.41 -18.50
C GLU A 2 2.37 5.06 -18.90
N ARG A 3 1.99 3.78 -18.89
CA ARG A 3 0.62 3.32 -19.18
C ARG A 3 -0.49 3.90 -18.27
N TYR A 4 -0.14 4.46 -17.11
CA TYR A 4 -1.08 5.09 -16.18
C TYR A 4 -1.08 6.62 -16.27
N VAL A 5 -0.20 7.20 -17.09
CA VAL A 5 -0.15 8.64 -17.34
C VAL A 5 -1.24 9.01 -18.34
N PHE A 6 -2.03 10.03 -18.01
CA PHE A 6 -3.07 10.57 -18.88
C PHE A 6 -2.52 11.62 -19.84
N LYS A 7 -1.81 12.63 -19.30
CA LYS A 7 -1.17 13.68 -20.09
C LYS A 7 -0.03 14.33 -19.31
N ARG A 8 0.90 14.95 -20.03
CA ARG A 8 1.93 15.81 -19.44
C ARG A 8 1.45 17.26 -19.48
N ARG A 9 1.54 17.98 -18.35
CA ARG A 9 1.25 19.42 -18.29
C ARG A 9 2.46 20.21 -18.82
N SER A 10 2.24 21.47 -19.21
CA SER A 10 3.30 22.41 -19.61
C SER A 10 4.44 22.50 -18.60
N ASP A 11 4.10 22.38 -17.31
CA ASP A 11 5.04 22.54 -16.20
C ASP A 11 5.87 21.27 -15.94
N GLY A 12 5.77 20.27 -16.81
CA GLY A 12 6.51 19.02 -16.71
C GLY A 12 5.86 17.94 -15.83
N ILE A 13 4.81 18.27 -15.07
CA ILE A 13 4.09 17.31 -14.21
C ILE A 13 3.29 16.33 -15.05
N TYR A 14 3.43 15.04 -14.75
CA TYR A 14 2.63 13.97 -15.34
C TYR A 14 1.31 13.83 -14.57
N ILE A 15 0.20 13.96 -15.28
CA ILE A 15 -1.13 13.77 -14.72
C ILE A 15 -1.49 12.29 -14.81
N ILE A 16 -1.78 11.68 -13.67
CA ILE A 16 -2.19 10.27 -13.57
C ILE A 16 -3.66 10.11 -13.96
N ASN A 17 -3.98 9.03 -14.66
CA ASN A 17 -5.36 8.68 -14.99
C ASN A 17 -6.11 8.10 -13.77
N VAL A 18 -7.01 8.89 -13.19
CA VAL A 18 -7.80 8.51 -12.01
C VAL A 18 -8.69 7.28 -12.27
N GLY A 19 -9.19 7.09 -13.49
CA GLY A 19 -9.95 5.89 -13.84
C GLY A 19 -9.12 4.61 -13.71
N LYS A 20 -7.84 4.68 -14.08
CA LYS A 20 -6.90 3.57 -13.89
C LYS A 20 -6.50 3.38 -12.43
N THR A 21 -6.37 4.46 -11.66
CA THR A 21 -6.21 4.38 -10.21
C THR A 21 -7.38 3.66 -9.56
N TRP A 22 -8.62 3.97 -9.95
CA TRP A 22 -9.83 3.32 -9.43
C TRP A 22 -9.88 1.83 -9.73
N GLU A 23 -9.60 1.42 -10.97
CA GLU A 23 -9.50 0.01 -11.36
C GLU A 23 -8.49 -0.75 -10.46
N LYS A 24 -7.34 -0.14 -10.19
CA LYS A 24 -6.29 -0.73 -9.33
C LYS A 24 -6.65 -0.75 -7.86
N LEU A 25 -7.30 0.29 -7.35
CA LEU A 25 -7.82 0.32 -5.97
C LEU A 25 -8.86 -0.79 -5.75
N GLN A 26 -9.77 -1.00 -6.71
CA GLN A 26 -10.77 -2.06 -6.61
C GLN A 26 -10.13 -3.45 -6.65
N LEU A 27 -9.12 -3.65 -7.49
CA LEU A 27 -8.34 -4.89 -7.51
C LEU A 27 -7.62 -5.14 -6.18
N ALA A 28 -6.92 -4.13 -5.65
CA ALA A 28 -6.22 -4.22 -4.38
C ALA A 28 -7.18 -4.53 -3.21
N ALA A 29 -8.33 -3.84 -3.16
CA ALA A 29 -9.34 -4.10 -2.13
C ALA A 29 -9.83 -5.55 -2.15
N ARG A 30 -10.08 -6.12 -3.34
CA ARG A 30 -10.49 -7.54 -3.48
C ARG A 30 -9.43 -8.51 -2.96
N VAL A 31 -8.15 -8.25 -3.26
CA VAL A 31 -7.03 -9.08 -2.77
C VAL A 31 -6.90 -9.00 -1.25
N ILE A 32 -7.03 -7.81 -0.67
CA ILE A 32 -7.00 -7.61 0.79
C ILE A 32 -8.15 -8.35 1.47
N VAL A 33 -9.35 -8.32 0.89
CA VAL A 33 -10.54 -8.97 1.44
C VAL A 33 -10.44 -10.49 1.38
N ALA A 34 -9.78 -11.04 0.36
CA ALA A 34 -9.57 -12.48 0.21
C ALA A 34 -8.73 -13.11 1.33
N ILE A 35 -7.99 -12.31 2.09
CA ILE A 35 -7.23 -12.77 3.26
C ILE A 35 -8.15 -12.78 4.48
N GLU A 36 -8.39 -13.99 4.98
CA GLU A 36 -9.26 -14.24 6.13
C GLU A 36 -8.69 -13.64 7.42
N ASN A 37 -7.42 -13.96 7.73
CA ASN A 37 -6.75 -13.44 8.91
C ASN A 37 -6.18 -12.04 8.63
N LYS A 38 -6.81 -11.05 9.25
CA LYS A 38 -6.48 -9.63 9.06
C LYS A 38 -5.09 -9.27 9.56
N GLN A 39 -4.60 -9.96 10.60
CA GLN A 39 -3.31 -9.69 11.23
C GLN A 39 -2.12 -10.11 10.35
N ASP A 40 -2.34 -11.02 9.39
CA ASP A 40 -1.31 -11.46 8.44
C ASP A 40 -1.04 -10.43 7.33
N ILE A 41 -1.76 -9.31 7.34
CA ILE A 41 -1.55 -8.20 6.41
C ILE A 41 -0.69 -7.17 7.13
N ILE A 42 0.48 -6.89 6.55
CA ILE A 42 1.36 -5.83 7.04
C ILE A 42 1.23 -4.61 6.14
N VAL A 43 0.99 -3.46 6.76
CA VAL A 43 1.00 -2.16 6.09
C VAL A 43 2.17 -1.37 6.61
N GLN A 44 2.96 -0.80 5.71
CA GLN A 44 4.22 -0.19 6.07
C GLN A 44 4.47 1.13 5.35
N SER A 45 5.10 2.06 6.07
CA SER A 45 5.55 3.34 5.54
C SER A 45 6.76 3.85 6.33
N ALA A 46 7.92 3.92 5.69
CA ALA A 46 9.06 4.63 6.25
C ALA A 46 8.89 6.16 6.21
N ARG A 47 8.17 6.67 5.20
CA ARG A 47 7.96 8.11 5.02
C ARG A 47 7.13 8.72 6.17
N PRO A 48 7.54 9.87 6.74
CA PRO A 48 6.77 10.56 7.79
C PRO A 48 5.33 10.88 7.41
N TYR A 49 5.09 11.19 6.14
CA TYR A 49 3.76 11.55 5.63
C TYR A 49 2.77 10.38 5.65
N GLY A 50 3.26 9.15 5.46
CA GLY A 50 2.43 7.95 5.42
C GLY A 50 2.25 7.25 6.77
N GLN A 51 3.12 7.49 7.75
CA GLN A 51 3.09 6.82 9.07
C GLN A 51 1.71 6.90 9.75
N LYS A 52 1.11 8.10 9.80
CA LYS A 52 -0.22 8.28 10.40
C LYS A 52 -1.32 7.55 9.63
N ALA A 53 -1.22 7.52 8.30
CA ALA A 53 -2.20 6.86 7.44
C ALA A 53 -2.16 5.34 7.62
N VAL A 54 -0.96 4.75 7.68
CA VAL A 54 -0.74 3.33 7.94
C VAL A 54 -1.27 2.91 9.31
N LEU A 55 -0.96 3.67 10.37
CA LEU A 55 -1.48 3.39 11.72
C LEU A 55 -3.01 3.43 11.76
N LYS A 56 -3.63 4.41 11.10
CA LYS A 56 -5.09 4.51 11.02
C LYS A 56 -5.70 3.39 10.18
N PHE A 57 -5.09 3.04 9.06
CA PHE A 57 -5.52 1.93 8.24
C PHE A 57 -5.52 0.61 9.03
N ALA A 58 -4.45 0.32 9.75
CA ALA A 58 -4.35 -0.84 10.64
C ALA A 58 -5.43 -0.82 11.73
N GLN A 59 -5.65 0.34 12.38
CA GLN A 59 -6.69 0.51 13.40
C GLN A 59 -8.09 0.13 12.88
N TYR A 60 -8.45 0.53 11.66
CA TYR A 60 -9.79 0.27 11.10
C TYR A 60 -9.92 -1.11 10.47
N THR A 61 -8.88 -1.62 9.81
CA THR A 61 -8.93 -2.88 9.06
C THR A 61 -8.53 -4.11 9.89
N GLY A 62 -7.86 -3.91 11.03
CA GLY A 62 -7.29 -4.97 11.85
C GLY A 62 -5.97 -5.54 11.30
N ALA A 63 -5.35 -4.84 10.34
CA ALA A 63 -4.02 -5.17 9.82
C ALA A 63 -2.91 -4.78 10.80
N HIS A 64 -1.73 -5.37 10.65
CA HIS A 64 -0.54 -4.98 11.40
C HIS A 64 0.15 -3.80 10.71
N ALA A 65 0.58 -2.80 11.49
CA ALA A 65 1.22 -1.60 10.95
C ALA A 65 2.68 -1.48 11.39
N ILE A 66 3.57 -1.27 10.42
CA ILE A 66 4.97 -0.89 10.65
C ILE A 66 5.11 0.58 10.22
N ALA A 67 5.05 1.48 11.19
CA ALA A 67 5.25 2.90 10.96
C ALA A 67 6.70 3.29 11.28
N GLY A 68 7.38 3.91 10.31
CA GLY A 68 8.77 4.35 10.46
C GLY A 68 9.77 3.39 9.85
N ARG A 69 11.00 3.43 10.34
CA ARG A 69 12.13 2.72 9.75
C ARG A 69 11.88 1.21 9.73
N HIS A 70 12.00 0.59 8.55
CA HIS A 70 12.07 -0.87 8.43
C HIS A 70 13.33 -1.38 9.10
N THR A 71 13.20 -2.41 9.94
CA THR A 71 14.36 -3.14 10.44
C THR A 71 14.69 -4.22 9.42
N PRO A 72 15.87 -4.18 8.78
CA PRO A 72 16.25 -5.22 7.83
C PRO A 72 16.25 -6.59 8.50
N GLY A 73 15.75 -7.60 7.80
CA GLY A 73 15.60 -8.96 8.33
C GLY A 73 14.24 -9.25 8.96
N THR A 74 13.33 -8.26 9.03
CA THR A 74 11.99 -8.46 9.58
C THR A 74 11.19 -9.54 8.84
N PHE A 75 11.37 -9.73 7.53
CA PHE A 75 10.68 -10.82 6.80
C PHE A 75 11.56 -12.03 6.46
N THR A 76 12.86 -11.99 6.73
CA THR A 76 13.80 -13.06 6.32
C THR A 76 14.50 -13.74 7.48
N ASN A 77 14.74 -13.05 8.59
CA ASN A 77 15.49 -13.59 9.72
C ASN A 77 14.55 -14.12 10.81
N GLN A 78 14.31 -15.43 10.80
CA GLN A 78 13.46 -16.13 11.79
C GLN A 78 13.97 -16.03 13.23
N LEU A 79 15.27 -15.77 13.44
CA LEU A 79 15.85 -15.63 14.78
C LEU A 79 15.58 -14.25 15.40
N GLN A 80 15.11 -13.28 14.61
CA GLN A 80 14.81 -11.94 15.10
C GLN A 80 13.50 -11.92 15.87
N THR A 81 13.44 -11.19 16.98
CA THR A 81 12.21 -11.07 17.79
C THR A 81 11.06 -10.38 17.06
N SER A 82 11.38 -9.47 16.13
CA SER A 82 10.42 -8.79 15.26
C SER A 82 10.25 -9.48 13.91
N PHE A 83 10.57 -10.78 13.82
CA PHE A 83 10.27 -11.58 12.63
C PHE A 83 8.76 -11.63 12.40
N SER A 84 8.37 -11.44 11.15
CA SER A 84 6.97 -11.52 10.73
C SER A 84 6.89 -12.12 9.32
N GLU A 85 5.91 -12.97 9.10
CA GLU A 85 5.68 -13.61 7.80
C GLU A 85 4.28 -13.24 7.30
N PRO A 86 4.12 -12.01 6.76
CA PRO A 86 2.81 -11.56 6.29
C PRO A 86 2.40 -12.31 5.02
N ARG A 87 1.09 -12.55 4.87
CA ARG A 87 0.51 -13.05 3.62
C ARG A 87 0.36 -11.96 2.56
N LEU A 88 0.41 -10.69 2.95
CA LEU A 88 0.33 -9.54 2.06
C LEU A 88 1.03 -8.35 2.66
N LEU A 89 1.83 -7.68 1.84
CA LEU A 89 2.51 -6.45 2.20
C LEU A 89 1.92 -5.26 1.43
N ILE A 90 1.55 -4.19 2.14
CA ILE A 90 1.05 -2.94 1.56
C ILE A 90 2.01 -1.80 1.89
N LEU A 91 2.46 -1.06 0.88
CA LEU A 91 3.51 -0.05 1.01
C LEU A 91 3.09 1.30 0.47
N THR A 92 3.64 2.36 1.06
CA THR A 92 3.41 3.74 0.61
C THR A 92 4.21 4.17 -0.59
N ASP A 93 5.49 3.83 -0.63
CA ASP A 93 6.39 4.28 -1.67
C ASP A 93 7.46 3.21 -1.91
N PRO A 94 7.49 2.55 -3.08
CA PRO A 94 8.46 1.51 -3.34
C PRO A 94 9.90 2.03 -3.43
N ARG A 95 10.11 3.34 -3.65
CA ARG A 95 11.46 3.94 -3.67
C ARG A 95 12.06 4.00 -2.27
N THR A 96 11.29 4.51 -1.31
CA THR A 96 11.73 4.63 0.08
C THR A 96 11.69 3.27 0.78
N ASP A 97 10.64 2.48 0.52
CA ASP A 97 10.41 1.17 1.12
C ASP A 97 11.01 0.02 0.27
N HIS A 98 12.14 0.25 -0.42
CA HIS A 98 12.76 -0.77 -1.28
C HIS A 98 13.30 -1.98 -0.50
N GLN A 99 13.69 -1.79 0.76
CA GLN A 99 14.20 -2.87 1.61
C GLN A 99 13.12 -3.92 1.92
N PRO A 100 11.94 -3.57 2.46
CA PRO A 100 10.88 -4.54 2.68
C PRO A 100 10.38 -5.19 1.39
N ILE A 101 10.43 -4.51 0.24
CA ILE A 101 10.09 -5.10 -1.07
C ILE A 101 11.04 -6.23 -1.44
N LYS A 102 12.35 -6.04 -1.26
CA LYS A 102 13.35 -7.08 -1.55
C LYS A 102 13.18 -8.28 -0.63
N GLU A 103 12.94 -8.03 0.66
CA GLU A 103 12.69 -9.09 1.63
C GLU A 103 11.40 -9.85 1.33
N ALA A 104 10.33 -9.15 0.95
CA ALA A 104 9.08 -9.75 0.51
C ALA A 104 9.28 -10.63 -0.73
N ALA A 105 10.08 -10.18 -1.70
CA ALA A 105 10.41 -10.97 -2.89
C ALA A 105 11.16 -12.27 -2.54
N LEU A 106 12.07 -12.24 -1.55
CA LEU A 106 12.77 -13.44 -1.07
C LEU A 106 11.82 -14.39 -0.32
N GLY A 107 10.86 -13.84 0.42
CA GLY A 107 9.85 -14.60 1.17
C GLY A 107 8.62 -15.03 0.37
N ASN A 108 8.56 -14.76 -0.95
CA ASN A 108 7.39 -14.98 -1.80
C ASN A 108 6.10 -14.32 -1.26
N ILE A 109 6.25 -13.15 -0.64
CA ILE A 109 5.13 -12.38 -0.09
C ILE A 109 4.61 -11.45 -1.19
N PRO A 110 3.32 -11.50 -1.55
CA PRO A 110 2.75 -10.60 -2.54
C PRO A 110 2.74 -9.16 -2.03
N THR A 111 3.03 -8.21 -2.92
CA THR A 111 3.17 -6.80 -2.55
C THR A 111 2.24 -5.87 -3.32
N ILE A 112 1.62 -4.95 -2.60
CA ILE A 112 0.80 -3.85 -3.11
C ILE A 112 1.48 -2.55 -2.73
N ALA A 113 1.66 -1.63 -3.67
CA ALA A 113 2.28 -0.33 -3.37
C ALA A 113 1.55 0.81 -4.06
N PHE A 114 1.52 1.98 -3.41
CA PHE A 114 1.20 3.24 -4.07
C PHE A 114 2.44 3.71 -4.85
N CYS A 115 2.28 3.86 -6.16
CA CYS A 115 3.37 4.20 -7.06
C CYS A 115 3.07 5.51 -7.78
N ASP A 116 3.97 6.47 -7.66
CA ASP A 116 3.99 7.63 -8.54
C ASP A 116 4.64 7.27 -9.88
N THR A 117 4.66 8.21 -10.81
CA THR A 117 5.17 8.09 -12.17
C THR A 117 6.67 7.78 -12.22
N ASP A 118 7.43 8.20 -11.22
CA ASP A 118 8.88 7.95 -11.07
C ASP A 118 9.20 6.70 -10.23
N SER A 119 8.17 6.09 -9.62
CA SER A 119 8.36 5.00 -8.65
C SER A 119 8.72 3.69 -9.36
N PRO A 120 9.77 2.97 -8.91
CA PRO A 120 10.13 1.68 -9.47
C PRO A 120 9.07 0.63 -9.12
N MET A 121 8.68 -0.19 -10.10
CA MET A 121 7.72 -1.30 -9.92
C MET A 121 8.41 -2.67 -9.82
N TRP A 122 9.71 -2.71 -9.48
CA TRP A 122 10.42 -3.97 -9.33
C TRP A 122 9.87 -4.73 -8.13
N TYR A 123 9.47 -5.99 -8.34
CA TYR A 123 8.88 -6.87 -7.32
C TYR A 123 7.56 -6.36 -6.71
N VAL A 124 6.91 -5.38 -7.35
CA VAL A 124 5.57 -4.90 -6.99
C VAL A 124 4.53 -5.60 -7.85
N ASP A 125 3.68 -6.43 -7.23
CA ASP A 125 2.66 -7.19 -7.96
C ASP A 125 1.49 -6.29 -8.38
N ILE A 126 1.01 -5.46 -7.43
CA ILE A 126 -0.09 -4.53 -7.66
C ILE A 126 0.36 -3.10 -7.35
N GLY A 127 0.81 -2.41 -8.40
CA GLY A 127 1.07 -0.97 -8.36
C GLY A 127 -0.22 -0.16 -8.54
N ILE A 128 -0.57 0.63 -7.52
CA ILE A 128 -1.69 1.58 -7.56
C ILE A 128 -1.13 2.95 -7.95
N PRO A 129 -1.47 3.47 -9.15
CA PRO A 129 -0.93 4.74 -9.61
C PRO A 129 -1.50 5.90 -8.80
N ALA A 130 -0.64 6.63 -8.09
CA ALA A 130 -1.02 7.62 -7.10
C ALA A 130 0.12 8.60 -6.81
N ASN A 131 -0.21 9.81 -6.34
CA ASN A 131 0.77 10.71 -5.75
C ASN A 131 1.15 10.20 -4.36
N ASN A 132 2.41 9.77 -4.20
CA ASN A 132 2.95 9.24 -2.95
C ASN A 132 3.92 10.21 -2.23
N GLU A 133 3.98 11.47 -2.67
CA GLU A 133 4.79 12.51 -2.04
C GLU A 133 3.97 13.34 -1.05
N GLU A 134 2.67 13.54 -1.31
CA GLU A 134 1.82 14.38 -0.46
C GLU A 134 1.08 13.62 0.63
N LYS A 135 1.12 14.17 1.86
CA LYS A 135 0.39 13.67 3.04
C LYS A 135 -1.10 13.49 2.81
N TYR A 136 -1.76 14.45 2.15
CA TYR A 136 -3.20 14.42 1.94
C TYR A 136 -3.59 13.34 0.93
N SER A 137 -2.79 13.17 -0.13
CA SER A 137 -2.97 12.11 -1.13
C SER A 137 -2.86 10.72 -0.48
N ILE A 138 -1.76 10.45 0.24
CA ILE A 138 -1.55 9.16 0.93
C ILE A 138 -2.68 8.87 1.93
N GLY A 139 -3.05 9.87 2.74
CA GLY A 139 -4.14 9.73 3.70
C GLY A 139 -5.47 9.40 3.03
N TYR A 140 -5.79 10.06 1.91
CA TYR A 140 -7.02 9.82 1.16
C TYR A 140 -7.04 8.41 0.53
N LEU A 141 -5.92 7.96 -0.04
CA LEU A 141 -5.81 6.63 -0.65
C LEU A 141 -5.99 5.51 0.36
N PHE A 142 -5.33 5.59 1.52
CA PHE A 142 -5.54 4.62 2.59
C PHE A 142 -6.96 4.66 3.15
N TRP A 143 -7.52 5.85 3.33
CA TRP A 143 -8.90 5.99 3.79
C TRP A 143 -9.89 5.33 2.81
N LEU A 144 -9.74 5.61 1.52
CA LEU A 144 -10.57 5.05 0.46
C LEU A 144 -10.41 3.52 0.39
N LEU A 145 -9.17 3.02 0.45
CA LEU A 145 -8.88 1.58 0.45
C LEU A 145 -9.49 0.89 1.68
N ALA A 146 -9.34 1.47 2.88
CA ALA A 146 -9.93 0.92 4.10
C ALA A 146 -11.46 0.86 4.02
N MET A 147 -12.08 1.94 3.52
CA MET A 147 -13.53 2.00 3.33
C MET A 147 -14.02 0.92 2.36
N MET A 148 -13.32 0.73 1.22
CA MET A 148 -13.65 -0.31 0.25
C MET A 148 -13.53 -1.72 0.86
N VAL A 149 -12.46 -1.99 1.62
CA VAL A 149 -12.24 -3.28 2.30
C VAL A 149 -13.34 -3.56 3.34
N LEU A 150 -13.69 -2.56 4.14
CA LEU A 150 -14.74 -2.71 5.17
C LEU A 150 -16.14 -2.86 4.57
N GLN A 151 -16.42 -2.18 3.45
CA GLN A 151 -17.66 -2.33 2.71
C GLN A 151 -17.77 -3.72 2.07
N MET A 152 -16.70 -4.22 1.46
CA MET A 152 -16.67 -5.58 0.88
C MET A 152 -16.79 -6.67 1.94
N ARG A 153 -16.27 -6.43 3.16
CA ARG A 153 -16.45 -7.32 4.33
C ARG A 153 -17.81 -7.18 5.00
N GLY A 154 -18.70 -6.30 4.51
CA GLY A 154 -20.03 -6.09 5.08
C GLY A 154 -20.05 -5.38 6.44
N THR A 155 -18.93 -4.82 6.89
CA THR A 155 -18.85 -4.10 8.18
C THR A 155 -19.46 -2.70 8.10
N ILE A 156 -19.36 -2.04 6.93
CA ILE A 156 -19.89 -0.70 6.68
C ILE A 156 -20.92 -0.78 5.54
N ARG A 157 -22.02 -0.04 5.67
CA ARG A 157 -23.04 0.09 4.61
C ARG A 157 -22.59 1.10 3.55
N PRO A 158 -22.89 0.88 2.27
CA PRO A 158 -22.65 1.88 1.23
C PRO A 158 -23.39 3.19 1.59
N GLY A 159 -22.65 4.31 1.69
CA GLY A 159 -23.24 5.63 1.95
C GLY A 159 -23.38 6.05 3.41
N SER A 160 -22.87 5.28 4.39
CA SER A 160 -22.71 5.78 5.76
C SER A 160 -21.66 6.91 5.78
N ARG A 161 -22.13 8.15 5.98
CA ARG A 161 -21.30 9.30 6.34
C ARG A 161 -20.95 9.27 7.82
#